data_AF-A0A8I1FT64-F1
#
_entry.id   AF-A0A8I1FT64-F1
#
_cell.length_a   1.000
_cell.length_b   1.000
_cell.length_c   1.000
_cell.angle_alpha   90.00
_cell.angle_beta   90.00
_cell.angle_gamma   90.00
#
_symmetry.space_group_name_H-M   'P 1'
#
loop_
_entity.id
_entity.type
_entity.pdbx_description
1 polymer ?
#
loop_
_entity_poly.entity_id
_entity_poly.type
_entity_poly.pdbx_seq_one_letter_code
_entity_poly.pdbx_strand_id
1 'polypeptide(L)'
;MLNVFYMLLTVVVPLSLVVLGVVLSFGQGHDIKSKARSAITLDTEHGLIKQGLLWLAIGCPLSLGVAFGLWAWSGYGLSLNAEGYKKFIEISILPLALMSISLPLAGLVSRFYSTQQAAKQISITMFKNNVDAYFSHRKGMLEYFSSLGEISYFDICKFEYKAHLVLHKRFFKGSPEKGWPSMNEVSFGYIEENIKSAAELLITVLDGSSSNRLNDYLQASLKIYLAAQMLHIKEIIRDMAFKGVYVRWLNSEGGVLTQGVTTLEALASIRFVREYYNNFCDFSGRDRMKLSKDLEGVFLKTDCWLKKGKYIESIHAEEIVSLVESGQAEYGEKHADNIGGREF
;
A
#
# COMPACT_ATOMS: atom_id res chain seq x y z
N MET A 1 -50.22 -12.23 -50.07
CA MET A 1 -50.38 -12.79 -48.71
C MET A 1 -49.52 -14.04 -48.52
N LEU A 2 -49.73 -15.11 -49.31
CA LEU A 2 -49.00 -16.38 -49.16
C LEU A 2 -47.47 -16.29 -49.39
N ASN A 3 -47.01 -15.56 -50.41
CA ASN A 3 -45.57 -15.38 -50.67
C ASN A 3 -44.84 -14.59 -49.57
N VAL A 4 -45.52 -13.63 -48.96
CA VAL A 4 -44.98 -12.85 -47.83
C VAL A 4 -44.82 -13.75 -46.60
N PHE A 5 -45.77 -14.65 -46.37
CA PHE A 5 -45.69 -15.65 -45.31
C PHE A 5 -44.52 -16.62 -45.52
N TYR A 6 -44.32 -17.13 -46.74
CA TYR A 6 -43.16 -18.00 -47.05
C TYR A 6 -41.83 -17.26 -46.92
N MET A 7 -41.76 -16.00 -47.32
CA MET A 7 -40.56 -15.18 -47.14
C MET A 7 -40.24 -14.99 -45.65
N LEU A 8 -41.25 -14.69 -44.83
CA LEU A 8 -41.08 -14.55 -43.38
C LEU A 8 -40.62 -15.85 -42.73
N LEU A 9 -41.21 -16.99 -43.12
CA LEU A 9 -40.81 -18.31 -42.65
C LEU A 9 -39.35 -18.64 -43.01
N THR A 10 -38.92 -18.27 -44.22
CA THR A 10 -37.56 -18.48 -44.74
C THR A 10 -36.50 -17.72 -43.94
N VAL A 11 -36.87 -16.61 -43.29
CA VAL A 11 -35.95 -15.85 -42.44
C VAL A 11 -36.02 -16.33 -40.99
N VAL A 12 -37.22 -16.47 -40.44
CA VAL A 12 -37.42 -16.70 -38.99
C VAL A 12 -37.03 -18.11 -38.58
N VAL A 13 -37.38 -19.13 -39.36
CA VAL A 13 -37.12 -20.54 -39.02
C VAL A 13 -35.63 -20.86 -38.92
N PRO A 14 -34.78 -20.59 -39.94
CA PRO A 14 -33.36 -20.94 -39.85
C PRO A 14 -32.64 -20.19 -38.74
N LEU A 15 -32.96 -18.90 -38.53
CA LEU A 15 -32.39 -18.12 -37.43
C LEU A 15 -32.80 -18.69 -36.07
N SER A 16 -34.07 -19.03 -35.89
CA SER A 16 -34.56 -19.61 -34.65
C SER A 16 -33.89 -20.96 -34.35
N LEU A 17 -33.67 -21.80 -35.37
CA LEU A 17 -32.98 -23.08 -35.21
C LEU A 17 -31.52 -22.90 -34.79
N VAL A 18 -30.79 -21.97 -35.41
CA VAL A 18 -29.40 -21.66 -35.00
C VAL A 18 -29.37 -21.11 -33.59
N VAL A 19 -30.24 -20.16 -33.25
CA VAL A 19 -30.31 -19.60 -31.90
C VAL A 19 -30.60 -20.68 -30.88
N LEU A 20 -31.61 -21.53 -31.12
CA LEU A 20 -31.94 -22.65 -30.23
C LEU A 20 -30.77 -23.63 -30.10
N GLY A 21 -30.13 -24.01 -31.22
CA GLY A 21 -28.98 -24.91 -31.22
C GLY A 21 -27.80 -24.37 -30.42
N VAL A 22 -27.48 -23.08 -30.56
CA VAL A 22 -26.41 -22.43 -29.80
C VAL A 22 -26.77 -22.31 -28.31
N VAL A 23 -28.01 -21.92 -27.98
CA VAL A 23 -28.45 -21.81 -26.59
C VAL A 23 -28.45 -23.17 -25.88
N LEU A 24 -28.82 -24.24 -26.56
CA LEU A 24 -28.78 -25.59 -25.99
C LEU A 24 -27.35 -26.10 -25.81
N SER A 25 -26.45 -25.78 -26.73
CA SER A 25 -25.07 -26.31 -26.73
C SER A 25 -24.11 -25.52 -25.84
N PHE A 26 -24.29 -24.19 -25.74
CA PHE A 26 -23.36 -23.29 -25.06
C PHE A 26 -23.98 -22.49 -23.91
N GLY A 27 -25.30 -22.51 -23.75
CA GLY A 27 -25.98 -21.77 -22.68
C GLY A 27 -25.85 -22.47 -21.32
N GLN A 28 -25.36 -21.75 -20.32
CA GLN A 28 -25.26 -22.23 -18.94
C GLN A 28 -26.43 -21.70 -18.08
N GLY A 29 -26.97 -22.53 -17.20
CA GLY A 29 -28.07 -22.19 -16.27
C GLY A 29 -29.24 -23.16 -16.28
N HIS A 30 -30.14 -23.04 -15.29
CA HIS A 30 -31.32 -23.92 -15.15
C HIS A 30 -32.49 -23.49 -16.05
N ASP A 31 -32.67 -22.19 -16.28
CA ASP A 31 -33.76 -21.64 -17.09
C ASP A 31 -33.35 -21.27 -18.50
N ILE A 32 -34.26 -21.41 -19.47
CA ILE A 32 -34.03 -21.07 -20.89
C ILE A 32 -33.58 -19.61 -21.07
N LYS A 33 -34.14 -18.68 -20.28
CA LYS A 33 -33.73 -17.26 -20.31
C LYS A 33 -32.29 -17.07 -19.84
N SER A 34 -31.87 -17.79 -18.80
CA SER A 34 -30.51 -17.74 -18.27
C SER A 34 -29.50 -18.33 -19.27
N LYS A 35 -29.84 -19.47 -19.89
CA LYS A 35 -29.05 -20.09 -20.96
C LYS A 35 -28.89 -19.17 -22.15
N ALA A 36 -29.97 -18.53 -22.61
CA ALA A 36 -29.91 -17.59 -23.73
C ALA A 36 -29.02 -16.39 -23.43
N ARG A 37 -29.14 -15.81 -22.22
CA ARG A 37 -28.30 -14.70 -21.79
C ARG A 37 -26.83 -15.11 -21.71
N SER A 38 -26.53 -16.27 -21.14
CA SER A 38 -25.18 -16.81 -21.06
C SER A 38 -24.56 -17.05 -22.45
N ALA A 39 -25.32 -17.62 -23.40
CA ALA A 39 -24.82 -17.89 -24.75
C ALA A 39 -24.50 -16.62 -25.56
N ILE A 40 -25.21 -15.51 -25.29
CA ILE A 40 -25.03 -14.23 -25.99
C ILE A 40 -24.00 -13.33 -25.29
N THR A 41 -23.71 -13.57 -24.01
CA THR A 41 -22.74 -12.80 -23.24
C THR A 41 -21.33 -13.34 -23.48
N LEU A 42 -20.36 -12.45 -23.69
CA LEU A 42 -18.95 -12.83 -23.79
C LEU A 42 -18.36 -13.04 -22.40
N ASP A 43 -17.91 -14.26 -22.14
CA ASP A 43 -17.16 -14.61 -20.93
C ASP A 43 -15.67 -14.73 -21.24
N THR A 44 -14.85 -13.91 -20.60
CA THR A 44 -13.40 -13.87 -20.83
C THR A 44 -12.63 -14.98 -20.10
N GLU A 45 -13.28 -15.76 -19.24
CA GLU A 45 -12.63 -16.89 -18.54
C GLU A 45 -12.51 -18.14 -19.41
N HIS A 46 -13.36 -18.25 -20.43
CA HIS A 46 -13.39 -19.39 -21.36
C HIS A 46 -12.89 -18.96 -22.73
N GLY A 47 -12.15 -19.84 -23.43
CA GLY A 47 -11.65 -19.57 -24.77
C GLY A 47 -12.74 -19.19 -25.79
N LEU A 48 -12.38 -18.40 -26.81
CA LEU A 48 -13.30 -17.86 -27.83
C LEU A 48 -14.22 -18.91 -28.48
N ILE A 49 -13.73 -20.14 -28.70
CA ILE A 49 -14.50 -21.23 -29.34
C ILE A 49 -15.69 -21.68 -28.48
N LYS A 50 -15.61 -21.49 -27.15
CA LYS A 50 -16.68 -21.83 -26.22
C LYS A 50 -17.78 -20.76 -26.14
N GLN A 51 -17.60 -19.63 -26.83
CA GLN A 51 -18.54 -18.51 -26.79
C GLN A 51 -19.69 -18.72 -27.79
N GLY A 52 -20.92 -18.76 -27.30
CA GLY A 52 -22.11 -18.91 -28.16
C GLY A 52 -22.24 -17.78 -29.18
N LEU A 53 -21.83 -16.56 -28.83
CA LEU A 53 -21.88 -15.40 -29.72
C LEU A 53 -21.06 -15.59 -31.01
N LEU A 54 -19.93 -16.31 -30.95
CA LEU A 54 -19.15 -16.65 -32.15
C LEU A 54 -19.96 -17.55 -33.09
N TRP A 55 -20.60 -18.57 -32.53
CA TRP A 55 -21.39 -19.52 -33.31
C TRP A 55 -22.70 -18.91 -33.83
N LEU A 56 -23.26 -17.90 -33.17
CA LEU A 56 -24.34 -17.09 -33.72
C LEU A 56 -23.86 -16.23 -34.90
N ALA A 57 -22.70 -15.58 -34.75
CA ALA A 57 -22.10 -14.75 -35.80
C ALA A 57 -21.76 -15.54 -37.07
N ILE A 58 -21.38 -16.83 -36.93
CA ILE A 58 -21.12 -17.74 -38.06
C ILE A 58 -22.42 -18.39 -38.55
N GLY A 59 -23.19 -18.98 -37.63
CA GLY A 59 -24.34 -19.82 -37.95
C GLY A 59 -25.52 -19.06 -38.53
N CYS A 60 -25.82 -17.85 -38.04
CA CYS A 60 -26.97 -17.08 -38.52
C CYS A 60 -26.84 -16.72 -40.01
N PRO A 61 -25.73 -16.12 -40.49
CA PRO A 61 -25.58 -15.82 -41.92
C PRO A 61 -25.50 -17.08 -42.80
N LEU A 62 -24.85 -18.15 -42.31
CA LEU A 62 -24.80 -19.42 -43.05
C LEU A 62 -26.19 -20.05 -43.22
N SER A 63 -26.96 -20.14 -42.14
CA SER A 63 -28.31 -20.71 -42.17
C SER A 63 -29.27 -19.92 -43.05
N LEU A 64 -29.18 -18.57 -43.02
CA LEU A 64 -29.94 -17.71 -43.92
C LEU A 64 -29.52 -17.91 -45.38
N GLY A 65 -28.21 -17.95 -45.65
CA GLY A 65 -27.70 -18.21 -46.99
C GLY A 65 -28.22 -19.53 -47.56
N VAL A 66 -28.23 -20.61 -46.76
CA VAL A 66 -28.79 -21.90 -47.19
C VAL A 66 -30.29 -21.79 -47.43
N ALA A 67 -31.04 -21.16 -46.53
CA ALA A 67 -32.49 -21.02 -46.67
C ALA A 67 -32.89 -20.27 -47.94
N PHE A 68 -32.22 -19.14 -48.26
CA PHE A 68 -32.43 -18.43 -49.53
C PHE A 68 -31.89 -19.21 -50.74
N GLY A 69 -30.81 -19.99 -50.55
CA GLY A 69 -30.26 -20.87 -51.57
C GLY A 69 -31.27 -21.91 -52.03
N LEU A 70 -31.97 -22.58 -51.10
CA LEU A 70 -32.99 -23.58 -51.43
C LEU A 70 -34.08 -23.04 -52.37
N TRP A 71 -34.45 -21.77 -52.23
CA TRP A 71 -35.38 -21.11 -53.15
C TRP A 71 -34.73 -20.78 -54.49
N ALA A 72 -33.52 -20.21 -54.48
CA ALA A 72 -32.79 -19.81 -55.68
C ALA A 72 -32.41 -21.01 -56.57
N TRP A 73 -32.18 -22.18 -55.98
CA TRP A 73 -31.80 -23.42 -56.68
C TRP A 73 -33.00 -24.25 -57.12
N SER A 74 -34.21 -23.89 -56.69
CA SER A 74 -35.44 -24.60 -57.06
C SER A 74 -35.62 -24.61 -58.58
N GLY A 75 -35.80 -25.80 -59.16
CA GLY A 75 -35.96 -25.99 -60.60
C GLY A 75 -34.66 -26.11 -61.39
N TYR A 76 -33.49 -26.04 -60.75
CA TYR A 76 -32.19 -26.28 -61.38
C TYR A 76 -31.63 -27.67 -61.01
N GLY A 77 -30.92 -28.30 -61.96
CA GLY A 77 -30.18 -29.54 -61.73
C GLY A 77 -28.69 -29.29 -61.50
N LEU A 78 -28.01 -30.25 -60.85
CA LEU A 78 -26.57 -30.17 -60.62
C LEU A 78 -25.80 -30.48 -61.92
N SER A 79 -25.01 -29.51 -62.38
CA SER A 79 -24.08 -29.69 -63.52
C SER A 79 -22.67 -29.26 -63.11
N LEU A 80 -21.72 -30.21 -63.14
CA LEU A 80 -20.33 -30.00 -62.73
C LEU A 80 -19.43 -29.65 -63.93
N ASN A 81 -19.85 -28.65 -64.71
CA ASN A 81 -19.09 -28.12 -65.83
C ASN A 81 -18.96 -26.58 -65.73
N ALA A 82 -18.14 -25.97 -66.57
CA ALA A 82 -17.86 -24.54 -66.51
C ALA A 82 -19.13 -23.67 -66.61
N GLU A 83 -20.09 -24.07 -67.45
CA GLU A 83 -21.36 -23.38 -67.62
C GLU A 83 -22.27 -23.53 -66.39
N GLY A 84 -22.29 -24.72 -65.78
CA GLY A 84 -22.99 -25.00 -64.54
C GLY A 84 -22.49 -24.17 -63.36
N TYR A 85 -21.16 -24.04 -63.20
CA TYR A 85 -20.58 -23.16 -62.18
C TYR A 85 -20.93 -21.69 -62.40
N LYS A 86 -20.86 -21.21 -63.66
CA LYS A 86 -21.25 -19.83 -64.00
C LYS A 86 -22.71 -19.57 -63.62
N LYS A 87 -23.61 -20.50 -63.96
CA LYS A 87 -25.03 -20.36 -63.65
C LYS A 87 -25.31 -20.44 -62.15
N PHE A 88 -24.61 -21.33 -61.43
CA PHE A 88 -24.71 -21.42 -59.98
C PHE A 88 -24.34 -20.10 -59.29
N ILE A 89 -23.25 -19.46 -59.70
CA ILE A 89 -22.86 -18.15 -59.14
C ILE A 89 -23.92 -17.10 -59.45
N GLU A 90 -24.41 -17.04 -60.69
CA GLU A 90 -25.42 -16.09 -61.13
C GLU A 90 -26.72 -16.19 -60.31
N ILE A 91 -27.21 -17.40 -60.03
CA ILE A 91 -28.43 -17.59 -59.24
C ILE A 91 -28.19 -17.50 -57.72
N SER A 92 -26.95 -17.70 -57.27
CA SER A 92 -26.61 -17.75 -55.83
C SER A 92 -26.02 -16.45 -55.29
N ILE A 93 -26.08 -15.34 -56.03
CA ILE A 93 -25.51 -14.05 -55.59
C ILE A 93 -25.98 -13.68 -54.19
N LEU A 94 -27.30 -13.70 -53.94
CA LEU A 94 -27.87 -13.37 -52.63
C LEU A 94 -27.50 -14.40 -51.54
N PRO A 95 -27.71 -15.72 -51.73
CA PRO A 95 -27.24 -16.75 -50.80
C PRO A 95 -25.76 -16.61 -50.41
N LEU A 96 -24.87 -16.46 -51.39
CA LEU A 96 -23.43 -16.35 -51.18
C LEU A 96 -23.05 -15.04 -50.48
N ALA A 97 -23.72 -13.92 -50.82
CA ALA A 97 -23.54 -12.65 -50.14
C ALA A 97 -23.96 -12.72 -48.66
N LEU A 98 -25.05 -13.41 -48.33
CA LEU A 98 -25.45 -13.62 -46.93
C LEU A 98 -24.45 -14.49 -46.19
N MET A 99 -23.99 -15.59 -46.79
CA MET A 99 -22.98 -16.46 -46.16
C MET A 99 -21.66 -15.73 -45.93
N SER A 100 -21.24 -14.85 -46.85
CA SER A 100 -19.96 -14.15 -46.73
C SER A 100 -19.89 -13.22 -45.53
N ILE A 101 -21.03 -12.73 -45.02
CA ILE A 101 -21.14 -11.89 -43.81
C ILE A 101 -20.70 -12.65 -42.54
N SER A 102 -20.70 -13.99 -42.55
CA SER A 102 -20.21 -14.80 -41.42
C SER A 102 -18.75 -14.48 -41.06
N LEU A 103 -17.89 -14.25 -42.06
CA LEU A 103 -16.48 -13.95 -41.86
C LEU A 103 -16.24 -12.60 -41.14
N PRO A 104 -16.78 -11.46 -41.61
CA PRO A 104 -16.62 -10.19 -40.90
C PRO A 104 -17.31 -10.20 -39.53
N LEU A 105 -18.45 -10.87 -39.35
CA LEU A 105 -19.09 -10.97 -38.04
C LEU A 105 -18.26 -11.80 -37.05
N ALA A 106 -17.73 -12.96 -37.47
CA ALA A 106 -16.83 -13.76 -36.63
C ALA A 106 -15.54 -12.99 -36.28
N GLY A 107 -14.99 -12.26 -37.24
CA GLY A 107 -13.85 -11.37 -37.02
C GLY A 107 -14.13 -10.28 -35.99
N LEU A 108 -15.31 -9.65 -36.05
CA LEU A 108 -15.74 -8.62 -35.10
C LEU A 108 -15.89 -9.20 -33.68
N VAL A 109 -16.57 -10.34 -33.53
CA VAL A 109 -16.73 -11.01 -32.22
C VAL A 109 -15.37 -11.39 -31.63
N SER A 110 -14.46 -11.92 -32.46
CA SER A 110 -13.09 -12.24 -32.04
C SER A 110 -12.33 -11.01 -31.52
N ARG A 111 -12.48 -9.85 -32.18
CA ARG A 111 -11.87 -8.60 -31.73
C ARG A 111 -12.45 -8.10 -30.41
N PHE A 112 -13.77 -8.12 -30.24
CA PHE A 112 -14.39 -7.74 -28.97
C PHE A 112 -13.94 -8.64 -27.82
N TYR A 113 -13.90 -9.95 -28.04
CA TYR A 113 -13.39 -10.91 -27.05
C TYR A 113 -11.94 -10.61 -26.66
N SER A 114 -11.06 -10.40 -27.65
CA SER A 114 -9.65 -10.09 -27.41
C SER A 114 -9.47 -8.78 -26.62
N THR A 115 -10.24 -7.74 -26.93
CA THR A 115 -10.20 -6.47 -26.19
C THR A 115 -10.66 -6.64 -24.75
N GLN A 116 -11.74 -7.39 -24.52
CA GLN A 116 -12.25 -7.65 -23.16
C GLN A 116 -11.27 -8.49 -22.33
N GLN A 117 -10.64 -9.50 -22.94
CA GLN A 117 -9.62 -10.32 -22.30
C GLN A 117 -8.38 -9.48 -21.95
N ALA A 118 -7.92 -8.63 -22.86
CA ALA A 118 -6.82 -7.69 -22.60
C ALA A 118 -7.15 -6.75 -21.44
N ALA A 119 -8.37 -6.18 -21.39
CA ALA A 119 -8.81 -5.33 -20.29
C ALA A 119 -8.79 -6.06 -18.93
N LYS A 120 -9.27 -7.31 -18.88
CA LYS A 120 -9.23 -8.12 -17.65
C LYS A 120 -7.81 -8.51 -17.26
N GLN A 121 -6.94 -8.80 -18.22
CA GLN A 121 -5.53 -9.07 -17.94
C GLN A 121 -4.81 -7.83 -17.40
N ILE A 122 -5.11 -6.65 -17.94
CA ILE A 122 -4.58 -5.36 -17.44
C ILE A 122 -5.04 -5.14 -16.00
N SER A 123 -6.32 -5.37 -15.67
CA SER A 123 -6.81 -5.18 -14.29
C SER A 123 -6.15 -6.13 -13.30
N ILE A 124 -6.01 -7.42 -13.64
CA ILE A 124 -5.32 -8.42 -12.81
C ILE A 124 -3.85 -8.04 -12.62
N THR A 125 -3.18 -7.64 -13.70
CA THR A 125 -1.77 -7.22 -13.66
C THR A 125 -1.60 -5.96 -12.80
N MET A 126 -2.47 -4.96 -12.94
CA MET A 126 -2.44 -3.76 -12.11
C MET A 126 -2.62 -4.09 -10.63
N PHE A 127 -3.59 -4.95 -10.29
CA PHE A 127 -3.80 -5.39 -8.92
C PHE A 127 -2.56 -6.09 -8.34
N LYS A 128 -1.98 -7.03 -9.09
CA LYS A 128 -0.75 -7.72 -8.69
C LYS A 128 0.40 -6.73 -8.48
N ASN A 129 0.64 -5.85 -9.45
CA ASN A 129 1.70 -4.85 -9.38
C ASN A 129 1.53 -3.92 -8.18
N ASN A 130 0.28 -3.55 -7.86
CA ASN A 130 -0.02 -2.74 -6.69
C ASN A 130 0.33 -3.47 -5.39
N VAL A 131 -0.11 -4.72 -5.25
CA VAL A 131 0.20 -5.54 -4.07
C VAL A 131 1.72 -5.72 -3.91
N ASP A 132 2.40 -6.05 -5.01
CA ASP A 132 3.86 -6.24 -5.02
C ASP A 132 4.59 -4.94 -4.66
N ALA A 133 4.16 -3.79 -5.18
CA ALA A 133 4.73 -2.48 -4.86
C ALA A 133 4.58 -2.13 -3.37
N TYR A 134 3.38 -2.35 -2.79
CA TYR A 134 3.13 -2.08 -1.38
C TYR A 134 4.03 -2.91 -0.45
N PHE A 135 4.15 -4.21 -0.71
CA PHE A 135 5.01 -5.10 0.09
C PHE A 135 6.49 -4.84 -0.16
N SER A 136 6.89 -4.50 -1.38
CA SER A 136 8.28 -4.14 -1.71
C SER A 136 8.71 -2.89 -0.97
N HIS A 137 7.88 -1.85 -0.92
CA HIS A 137 8.18 -0.65 -0.13
C HIS A 137 8.33 -0.98 1.37
N ARG A 138 7.41 -1.77 1.94
CA ARG A 138 7.45 -2.17 3.35
C ARG A 138 8.69 -3.03 3.68
N LYS A 139 9.07 -3.94 2.78
CA LYS A 139 10.28 -4.77 2.92
C LYS A 139 11.55 -3.93 2.78
N GLY A 140 11.60 -3.04 1.78
CA GLY A 140 12.72 -2.13 1.56
C GLY A 140 12.99 -1.24 2.77
N MET A 141 11.96 -0.81 3.51
CA MET A 141 12.13 -0.10 4.78
C MET A 141 12.94 -0.92 5.80
N LEU A 142 12.58 -2.20 5.99
CA LEU A 142 13.27 -3.06 6.94
C LEU A 142 14.72 -3.31 6.53
N GLU A 143 14.95 -3.56 5.23
CA GLU A 143 16.28 -3.79 4.67
C GLU A 143 17.17 -2.54 4.80
N TYR A 144 16.61 -1.36 4.50
CA TYR A 144 17.30 -0.08 4.65
C TYR A 144 17.82 0.11 6.09
N PHE A 145 16.94 -0.02 7.08
CA PHE A 145 17.34 0.16 8.49
C PHE A 145 18.32 -0.93 8.96
N SER A 146 18.11 -2.18 8.55
CA SER A 146 19.03 -3.28 8.88
C SER A 146 20.45 -3.06 8.34
N SER A 147 20.59 -2.30 7.25
CA SER A 147 21.90 -1.97 6.65
C SER A 147 22.67 -0.88 7.39
N LEU A 148 22.01 -0.07 8.23
CA LEU A 148 22.64 1.02 8.98
C LEU A 148 23.45 0.52 10.19
N GLY A 149 23.15 -0.68 10.69
CA GLY A 149 23.90 -1.33 11.78
C GLY A 149 23.70 -0.70 13.16
N GLU A 150 24.68 -0.93 14.03
CA GLU A 150 24.73 -0.40 15.40
C GLU A 150 25.59 0.87 15.44
N ILE A 151 25.16 1.87 16.21
CA ILE A 151 25.91 3.09 16.47
C ILE A 151 26.19 3.21 17.97
N SER A 152 27.44 3.55 18.30
CA SER A 152 27.86 3.86 19.67
C SER A 152 28.04 5.36 19.79
N TYR A 153 27.32 5.98 20.73
CA TYR A 153 27.58 7.35 21.14
C TYR A 153 28.43 7.36 22.42
N PHE A 154 29.54 8.08 22.35
CA PHE A 154 30.45 8.33 23.46
C PHE A 154 31.00 7.05 24.12
N ASP A 155 31.10 5.95 23.36
CA ASP A 155 31.55 4.63 23.82
C ASP A 155 30.75 4.03 25.00
N ILE A 156 29.60 4.62 25.33
CA ILE A 156 28.79 4.28 26.50
C ILE A 156 27.36 3.90 26.09
N CYS A 157 26.78 4.63 25.14
CA CYS A 157 25.39 4.43 24.72
C CYS A 157 25.33 3.78 23.34
N LYS A 158 24.98 2.49 23.31
CA LYS A 158 24.83 1.72 22.09
C LYS A 158 23.37 1.72 21.63
N PHE A 159 23.15 1.94 20.35
CA PHE A 159 21.83 1.95 19.73
C PHE A 159 21.82 1.18 18.41
N GLU A 160 20.75 0.43 18.14
CA GLU A 160 20.58 -0.33 16.91
C GLU A 160 19.53 0.35 16.01
N TYR A 161 19.83 0.49 14.70
CA TYR A 161 18.84 0.95 13.73
C TYR A 161 17.88 -0.18 13.34
N LYS A 162 16.99 -0.57 14.27
CA LYS A 162 16.03 -1.65 14.04
C LYS A 162 14.60 -1.14 13.80
N ALA A 163 14.21 -1.08 12.53
CA ALA A 163 12.85 -0.70 12.17
C ALA A 163 11.82 -1.78 12.49
N HIS A 164 10.68 -1.35 13.03
CA HIS A 164 9.52 -2.19 13.22
C HIS A 164 8.43 -1.90 12.19
N LEU A 165 7.68 -2.93 11.80
CA LEU A 165 6.61 -2.84 10.79
C LEU A 165 5.50 -1.83 11.12
N VAL A 166 5.35 -1.49 12.40
CA VAL A 166 4.40 -0.46 12.87
C VAL A 166 4.75 0.92 12.32
N LEU A 167 6.03 1.21 12.05
CA LEU A 167 6.45 2.45 11.40
C LEU A 167 5.77 2.62 10.05
N HIS A 168 5.80 1.57 9.24
CA HIS A 168 5.18 1.61 7.92
C HIS A 168 3.69 1.96 8.01
N LYS A 169 2.97 1.35 8.97
CA LYS A 169 1.54 1.60 9.21
C LYS A 169 1.24 3.01 9.74
N ARG A 170 2.13 3.61 10.53
CA ARG A 170 1.94 4.95 11.12
C ARG A 170 2.22 6.06 10.11
N PHE A 171 3.29 5.91 9.35
CA PHE A 171 3.85 6.97 8.50
C PHE A 171 3.42 6.87 7.04
N PHE A 172 2.85 5.75 6.62
CA PHE A 172 2.36 5.60 5.25
C PHE A 172 0.88 5.20 5.22
N LYS A 173 0.09 5.92 4.43
CA LYS A 173 -1.32 5.68 4.17
C LYS A 173 -1.47 4.91 2.86
N GLY A 174 -2.29 3.88 2.87
CA GLY A 174 -2.58 3.10 1.66
C GLY A 174 -3.06 1.70 1.99
N SER A 175 -3.57 1.03 0.97
CA SER A 175 -3.89 -0.39 1.00
C SER A 175 -3.08 -1.11 -0.09
N PRO A 176 -2.80 -2.41 0.07
CA PRO A 176 -2.10 -3.19 -0.96
C PRO A 176 -2.75 -3.07 -2.35
N GLU A 177 -4.07 -2.94 -2.40
CA GLU A 177 -4.84 -2.81 -3.65
C GLU A 177 -4.56 -1.51 -4.42
N LYS A 178 -4.17 -0.45 -3.71
CA LYS A 178 -3.88 0.88 -4.29
C LYS A 178 -2.42 1.06 -4.71
N GLY A 179 -1.54 0.16 -4.32
CA GLY A 179 -0.14 0.19 -4.72
C GLY A 179 0.77 0.94 -3.77
N TRP A 180 1.62 1.80 -4.34
CA TRP A 180 2.61 2.56 -3.59
C TRP A 180 1.94 3.44 -2.53
N PRO A 181 2.35 3.35 -1.25
CA PRO A 181 1.66 4.06 -0.19
C PRO A 181 2.08 5.55 -0.16
N SER A 182 1.18 6.43 0.27
CA SER A 182 1.45 7.85 0.40
C SER A 182 1.94 8.20 1.80
N MET A 183 2.76 9.24 1.93
CA MET A 183 3.27 9.68 3.22
C MET A 183 2.17 10.31 4.09
N ASN A 184 2.27 10.11 5.39
CA ASN A 184 1.42 10.72 6.40
C ASN A 184 2.13 11.93 7.03
N GLU A 185 2.07 13.09 6.35
CA GLU A 185 2.74 14.33 6.79
C GLU A 185 2.42 14.74 8.23
N VAL A 186 1.20 14.46 8.71
CA VAL A 186 0.79 14.75 10.09
C VAL A 186 1.66 13.99 11.11
N SER A 187 1.97 12.72 10.82
CA SER A 187 2.83 11.92 11.69
C SER A 187 4.28 12.39 11.66
N PHE A 188 4.77 12.82 10.50
CA PHE A 188 6.11 13.41 10.39
C PHE A 188 6.21 14.72 11.18
N GLY A 189 5.25 15.63 11.02
CA GLY A 189 5.22 16.91 11.72
C GLY A 189 5.15 16.76 13.24
N TYR A 190 4.39 15.78 13.74
CA TYR A 190 4.32 15.50 15.18
C TYR A 190 5.68 15.08 15.77
N ILE A 191 6.51 14.32 15.03
CA ILE A 191 7.86 14.00 15.50
C ILE A 191 8.73 15.24 15.50
N GLU A 192 8.71 16.03 14.42
CA GLU A 192 9.52 17.25 14.31
C GLU A 192 9.23 18.22 15.45
N GLU A 193 7.96 18.41 15.77
CA GLU A 193 7.53 19.23 16.90
C GLU A 193 8.10 18.70 18.23
N ASN A 194 7.99 17.40 18.49
CA ASN A 194 8.51 16.82 19.73
C ASN A 194 10.05 16.90 19.82
N ILE A 195 10.78 16.64 18.73
CA ILE A 195 12.26 16.78 18.71
C ILE A 195 12.65 18.24 18.94
N LYS A 196 11.96 19.18 18.29
CA LYS A 196 12.21 20.61 18.43
C LYS A 196 11.96 21.09 19.86
N SER A 197 10.79 20.78 20.43
CA SER A 197 10.46 21.16 21.80
C SER A 197 11.40 20.52 22.83
N ALA A 198 11.80 19.26 22.62
CA ALA A 198 12.80 18.62 23.48
C ALA A 198 14.14 19.37 23.46
N ALA A 199 14.61 19.77 22.27
CA ALA A 199 15.85 20.54 22.14
C ALA A 199 15.75 21.92 22.79
N GLU A 200 14.64 22.64 22.62
CA GLU A 200 14.40 23.94 23.25
C GLU A 200 14.48 23.86 24.78
N LEU A 201 13.80 22.87 25.37
CA LEU A 201 13.80 22.65 26.82
C LEU A 201 15.17 22.16 27.34
N LEU A 202 15.89 21.33 26.60
CA LEU A 202 17.23 20.91 27.01
C LEU A 202 18.21 22.09 27.01
N ILE A 203 18.12 23.02 26.07
CA ILE A 203 19.00 24.20 26.07
C ILE A 203 18.80 25.02 27.34
N THR A 204 17.56 25.29 27.75
CA THR A 204 17.29 26.11 28.95
C THR A 204 17.83 25.46 30.22
N VAL A 205 17.74 24.12 30.30
CA VAL A 205 18.31 23.33 31.41
C VAL A 205 19.84 23.38 31.39
N LEU A 206 20.46 23.16 30.23
CA LEU A 206 21.92 23.05 30.10
C LEU A 206 22.64 24.41 30.13
N ASP A 207 21.97 25.50 29.76
CA ASP A 207 22.51 26.87 29.89
C ASP A 207 22.31 27.44 31.31
N GLY A 208 21.59 26.73 32.19
CA GLY A 208 21.28 27.20 33.54
C GLY A 208 20.35 28.43 33.58
N SER A 209 19.68 28.73 32.48
CA SER A 209 18.74 29.87 32.36
C SER A 209 17.32 29.52 32.80
N SER A 210 17.03 28.23 33.01
CA SER A 210 15.71 27.77 33.45
C SER A 210 15.41 28.15 34.91
N SER A 211 14.28 28.83 35.12
CA SER A 211 13.73 29.09 36.45
C SER A 211 13.09 27.85 37.09
N ASN A 212 12.76 26.82 36.30
CA ASN A 212 12.17 25.56 36.74
C ASN A 212 12.86 24.37 36.06
N ARG A 213 14.15 24.19 36.37
CA ARG A 213 15.03 23.25 35.67
C ARG A 213 14.54 21.81 35.71
N LEU A 214 13.94 21.35 36.81
CA LEU A 214 13.36 20.01 36.91
C LEU A 214 12.17 19.83 35.99
N ASN A 215 11.19 20.75 35.98
CA ASN A 215 10.05 20.63 35.09
C ASN A 215 10.47 20.69 33.62
N ASP A 216 11.39 21.59 33.24
CA ASP A 216 11.89 21.67 31.87
C ASP A 216 12.58 20.37 31.44
N TYR A 217 13.39 19.77 32.33
CA TYR A 217 14.03 18.48 32.07
C TYR A 217 13.03 17.31 31.95
N LEU A 218 11.99 17.28 32.80
CA LEU A 218 10.93 16.28 32.70
C LEU A 218 10.15 16.45 31.39
N GLN A 219 9.77 17.68 31.03
CA GLN A 219 9.09 17.93 29.76
C GLN A 219 9.96 17.56 28.56
N ALA A 220 11.27 17.86 28.59
CA ALA A 220 12.19 17.42 27.55
C ALA A 220 12.23 15.89 27.45
N SER A 221 12.30 15.19 28.59
CA SER A 221 12.32 13.73 28.65
C SER A 221 11.03 13.10 28.09
N LEU A 222 9.88 13.70 28.37
CA LEU A 222 8.59 13.28 27.81
C LEU A 222 8.55 13.48 26.29
N LYS A 223 9.03 14.61 25.77
CA LYS A 223 9.05 14.90 24.33
C LYS A 223 9.96 13.93 23.57
N ILE A 224 11.13 13.59 24.12
CA ILE A 224 12.02 12.55 23.58
C ILE A 224 11.31 11.19 23.58
N TYR A 225 10.67 10.83 24.69
CA TYR A 225 9.92 9.58 24.80
C TYR A 225 8.82 9.48 23.75
N LEU A 226 8.01 10.52 23.56
CA LEU A 226 6.91 10.54 22.58
C LEU A 226 7.43 10.40 21.15
N ALA A 227 8.52 11.09 20.81
CA ALA A 227 9.17 10.96 19.51
C ALA A 227 9.71 9.53 19.29
N ALA A 228 10.42 8.97 20.28
CA ALA A 228 10.92 7.61 20.24
C ALA A 228 9.79 6.56 20.16
N GLN A 229 8.70 6.77 20.88
CA GLN A 229 7.52 5.90 20.88
C GLN A 229 6.86 5.87 19.50
N MET A 230 6.74 7.03 18.85
CA MET A 230 6.22 7.15 17.48
C MET A 230 7.13 6.46 16.47
N LEU A 231 8.45 6.61 16.62
CA LEU A 231 9.47 5.92 15.82
C LEU A 231 9.68 4.46 16.19
N HIS A 232 9.07 3.99 17.28
CA HIS A 232 9.23 2.64 17.83
C HIS A 232 10.69 2.27 18.16
N ILE A 233 11.45 3.22 18.68
CA ILE A 233 12.85 3.03 19.11
C ILE A 233 12.85 2.36 20.48
N LYS A 234 13.10 1.05 20.53
CA LYS A 234 12.92 0.25 21.75
C LYS A 234 13.97 0.54 22.81
N GLU A 235 15.18 0.88 22.39
CA GLU A 235 16.32 1.22 23.23
C GLU A 235 15.97 2.41 24.13
N ILE A 236 15.28 3.41 23.57
CA ILE A 236 14.85 4.59 24.32
C ILE A 236 13.57 4.32 25.12
N ILE A 237 12.62 3.56 24.57
CA ILE A 237 11.35 3.27 25.27
C ILE A 237 11.56 2.33 26.46
N ARG A 238 12.48 1.36 26.35
CA ARG A 238 12.69 0.29 27.34
C ARG A 238 14.00 0.46 28.10
N ASP A 239 15.13 0.58 27.42
CA ASP A 239 16.43 0.53 28.13
C ASP A 239 16.67 1.79 28.96
N MET A 240 16.24 2.95 28.46
CA MET A 240 16.23 4.18 29.25
C MET A 240 15.20 4.15 30.38
N ALA A 241 14.11 3.38 30.23
CA ALA A 241 13.15 3.15 31.32
C ALA A 241 13.73 2.34 32.47
N PHE A 242 14.60 1.38 32.16
CA PHE A 242 15.31 0.64 33.20
C PHE A 242 16.35 1.49 33.95
N LYS A 243 16.94 2.50 33.28
CA LYS A 243 17.99 3.36 33.86
C LYS A 243 17.47 4.61 34.55
N GLY A 244 16.37 5.17 34.06
CA GLY A 244 15.83 6.46 34.53
C GLY A 244 15.01 6.37 35.82
N VAL A 245 14.33 7.48 36.11
CA VAL A 245 13.44 7.65 37.25
C VAL A 245 12.05 7.99 36.73
N TYR A 246 11.04 7.31 37.26
CA TYR A 246 9.65 7.62 36.99
C TYR A 246 9.15 8.65 37.99
N VAL A 247 8.85 9.85 37.54
CA VAL A 247 8.34 10.95 38.37
C VAL A 247 6.83 11.09 38.15
N ARG A 248 6.04 10.96 39.21
CA ARG A 248 4.58 11.15 39.15
C ARG A 248 4.25 12.62 39.11
N TRP A 249 3.21 12.97 38.37
CA TRP A 249 2.69 14.33 38.38
C TRP A 249 1.89 14.59 39.66
N LEU A 250 2.11 15.76 40.28
CA LEU A 250 1.47 16.15 41.54
C LEU A 250 -0.07 16.14 41.50
N ASN A 251 -0.70 16.17 40.32
CA ASN A 251 -2.17 16.29 40.15
C ASN A 251 -2.75 15.44 39.00
N SER A 252 -2.09 14.38 38.53
CA SER A 252 -2.66 13.53 37.46
C SER A 252 -2.32 12.05 37.62
N GLU A 253 -3.19 11.18 37.11
CA GLU A 253 -2.91 9.75 36.97
C GLU A 253 -1.87 9.56 35.86
N GLY A 254 -0.59 9.70 36.23
CA GLY A 254 0.51 9.53 35.30
C GLY A 254 1.81 10.14 35.81
N GLY A 255 2.82 10.08 34.94
CA GLY A 255 4.17 10.52 35.26
C GLY A 255 5.06 10.52 34.04
N VAL A 256 6.29 10.97 34.24
CA VAL A 256 7.32 11.03 33.20
C VAL A 256 8.50 10.20 33.64
N LEU A 257 9.00 9.43 32.68
CA LEU A 257 10.26 8.77 32.80
C LEU A 257 11.38 9.70 32.31
N THR A 258 12.39 9.90 33.14
CA THR A 258 13.59 10.66 32.75
C THR A 258 14.41 9.91 31.71
N GLN A 259 14.99 10.66 30.76
CA GLN A 259 15.88 10.09 29.75
C GLN A 259 17.30 9.98 30.31
N GLY A 260 17.50 8.98 31.18
CA GLY A 260 18.78 8.67 31.81
C GLY A 260 18.99 9.46 33.11
N VAL A 261 20.19 9.30 33.68
CA VAL A 261 20.61 9.97 34.93
C VAL A 261 21.72 10.99 34.69
N THR A 262 22.34 10.96 33.50
CA THR A 262 23.43 11.86 33.13
C THR A 262 23.08 12.77 31.95
N THR A 263 23.78 13.90 31.87
CA THR A 263 23.70 14.83 30.74
C THR A 263 24.05 14.14 29.43
N LEU A 264 25.05 13.25 29.46
CA LEU A 264 25.49 12.48 28.31
C LEU A 264 24.40 11.56 27.76
N GLU A 265 23.69 10.85 28.64
CA GLU A 265 22.61 9.93 28.25
C GLU A 265 21.41 10.66 27.63
N ALA A 266 21.03 11.81 28.20
CA ALA A 266 19.95 12.63 27.63
C ALA A 266 20.30 13.16 26.23
N LEU A 267 21.53 13.66 26.06
CA LEU A 267 22.05 14.14 24.78
C LEU A 267 22.20 13.01 23.75
N ALA A 268 22.67 11.83 24.16
CA ALA A 268 22.75 10.66 23.29
C ALA A 268 21.35 10.22 22.81
N SER A 269 20.36 10.23 23.71
CA SER A 269 18.99 9.84 23.40
C SER A 269 18.34 10.76 22.37
N ILE A 270 18.35 12.08 22.61
CA ILE A 270 17.75 13.03 21.65
C ILE A 270 18.48 13.02 20.30
N ARG A 271 19.80 12.83 20.31
CA ARG A 271 20.60 12.70 19.08
C ARG A 271 20.22 11.45 18.29
N PHE A 272 20.10 10.32 18.94
CA PHE A 272 19.70 9.09 18.25
C PHE A 272 18.29 9.19 17.68
N VAL A 273 17.32 9.77 18.41
CA VAL A 273 15.95 10.02 17.90
C VAL A 273 16.00 10.86 16.63
N ARG A 274 16.79 11.94 16.62
CA ARG A 274 16.92 12.82 15.44
C ARG A 274 17.56 12.09 14.26
N GLU A 275 18.65 11.36 14.47
CA GLU A 275 19.32 10.65 13.38
C GLU A 275 18.46 9.51 12.84
N TYR A 276 17.75 8.78 13.71
CA TYR A 276 16.77 7.80 13.29
C TYR A 276 15.66 8.43 12.44
N TYR A 277 15.15 9.59 12.87
CA TYR A 277 14.17 10.34 12.10
C TYR A 277 14.70 10.80 10.74
N ASN A 278 15.93 11.31 10.67
CA ASN A 278 16.55 11.73 9.41
C ASN A 278 16.73 10.55 8.45
N ASN A 279 17.21 9.41 8.94
CA ASN A 279 17.30 8.18 8.15
C ASN A 279 15.93 7.74 7.65
N PHE A 280 14.89 7.92 8.48
CA PHE A 280 13.52 7.62 8.09
C PHE A 280 12.99 8.58 7.01
N CYS A 281 13.34 9.87 7.08
CA CYS A 281 13.04 10.85 6.02
C CYS A 281 13.74 10.46 4.70
N ASP A 282 15.01 10.08 4.75
CA ASP A 282 15.77 9.64 3.57
C ASP A 282 15.10 8.45 2.88
N PHE A 283 14.70 7.43 3.65
CA PHE A 283 13.93 6.29 3.12
C PHE A 283 12.60 6.73 2.51
N SER A 284 11.91 7.67 3.16
CA SER A 284 10.59 8.15 2.73
C SER A 284 10.65 9.10 1.53
N GLY A 285 11.85 9.53 1.11
CA GLY A 285 12.04 10.56 0.08
C GLY A 285 11.64 11.96 0.54
N ARG A 286 11.61 12.20 1.86
CA ARG A 286 11.31 13.50 2.48
C ARG A 286 12.61 14.20 2.84
N ASP A 287 12.60 15.53 2.79
CA ASP A 287 13.72 16.32 3.30
C ASP A 287 13.95 16.02 4.79
N ARG A 288 15.23 15.96 5.18
CA ARG A 288 15.64 15.86 6.58
C ARG A 288 15.16 17.07 7.39
N MET A 289 15.00 16.87 8.68
CA MET A 289 14.56 17.93 9.60
C MET A 289 15.55 19.10 9.59
N LYS A 290 15.04 20.32 9.34
CA LYS A 290 15.81 21.56 9.44
C LYS A 290 15.58 22.21 10.80
N LEU A 291 16.66 22.45 11.54
CA LEU A 291 16.65 23.13 12.83
C LEU A 291 17.33 24.50 12.71
N SER A 292 17.02 25.41 13.63
CA SER A 292 17.79 26.66 13.76
C SER A 292 19.20 26.35 14.27
N LYS A 293 20.17 27.20 13.94
CA LYS A 293 21.58 27.04 14.36
C LYS A 293 21.75 26.90 15.87
N ASP A 294 20.87 27.53 16.64
CA ASP A 294 20.90 27.48 18.10
C ASP A 294 20.50 26.09 18.61
N LEU A 295 19.45 25.51 18.02
CA LEU A 295 18.97 24.16 18.36
C LEU A 295 19.93 23.06 17.92
N GLU A 296 20.64 23.25 16.81
CA GLU A 296 21.69 22.32 16.37
C GLU A 296 22.80 22.14 17.41
N GLY A 297 23.01 23.12 18.30
CA GLY A 297 23.98 23.05 19.38
C GLY A 297 23.77 21.87 20.32
N VAL A 298 22.52 21.47 20.59
CA VAL A 298 22.21 20.30 21.45
C VAL A 298 22.72 19.01 20.83
N PHE A 299 22.67 18.90 19.51
CA PHE A 299 22.98 17.67 18.79
C PHE A 299 24.47 17.54 18.43
N LEU A 300 25.14 18.68 18.21
CA LEU A 300 26.50 18.70 17.66
C LEU A 300 27.57 19.12 18.67
N LYS A 301 27.23 19.88 19.71
CA LYS A 301 28.22 20.48 20.64
C LYS A 301 28.26 19.77 21.99
N THR A 302 28.24 18.43 22.02
CA THR A 302 28.21 17.67 23.27
C THR A 302 29.35 18.04 24.22
N ASP A 303 30.58 18.18 23.71
CA ASP A 303 31.74 18.55 24.54
C ASP A 303 31.60 19.93 25.20
N CYS A 304 30.87 20.84 24.56
CA CYS A 304 30.60 22.17 25.12
C CYS A 304 29.67 22.05 26.32
N TRP A 305 28.61 21.26 26.20
CA TRP A 305 27.65 21.04 27.28
C TRP A 305 28.26 20.30 28.47
N LEU A 306 29.05 19.27 28.20
CA LEU A 306 29.76 18.53 29.25
C LEU A 306 30.78 19.39 30.01
N LYS A 307 31.37 20.41 29.37
CA LYS A 307 32.29 21.37 30.01
C LYS A 307 31.58 22.43 30.85
N LYS A 308 30.33 22.77 30.54
CA LYS A 308 29.58 23.81 31.28
C LYS A 308 29.19 23.34 32.68
N GLY A 309 28.95 22.05 32.87
CA GLY A 309 28.67 21.50 34.18
C GLY A 309 27.85 20.21 34.14
N LYS A 310 27.68 19.62 35.32
CA LYS A 310 26.86 18.41 35.54
C LYS A 310 25.42 18.80 35.90
N TYR A 311 24.68 19.37 34.95
CA TYR A 311 23.36 19.96 35.20
C TYR A 311 22.25 18.92 35.41
N ILE A 312 22.19 17.88 34.57
CA ILE A 312 21.18 16.84 34.73
C ILE A 312 21.50 15.99 35.95
N GLU A 313 22.78 15.69 36.16
CA GLU A 313 23.24 14.95 37.33
C GLU A 313 22.91 15.68 38.64
N SER A 314 23.00 17.02 38.69
CA SER A 314 22.63 17.78 39.90
C SER A 314 21.13 17.78 40.14
N ILE A 315 20.29 17.85 39.09
CA ILE A 315 18.83 17.67 39.19
C ILE A 315 18.52 16.29 39.77
N HIS A 316 19.22 15.25 39.31
CA HIS A 316 19.06 13.89 39.84
C HIS A 316 19.53 13.76 41.29
N ALA A 317 20.64 14.38 41.66
CA ALA A 317 21.22 14.29 43.00
C ALA A 317 20.46 15.12 44.07
N GLU A 318 19.86 16.25 43.67
CA GLU A 318 19.21 17.19 44.60
C GLU A 318 17.68 17.07 44.55
N GLU A 319 17.07 17.34 43.40
CA GLU A 319 15.63 17.51 43.28
C GLU A 319 14.89 16.17 43.15
N ILE A 320 15.39 15.26 42.33
CA ILE A 320 14.73 13.95 42.12
C ILE A 320 14.84 13.08 43.37
N VAL A 321 15.97 13.10 44.09
CA VAL A 321 16.11 12.41 45.38
C VAL A 321 15.04 12.87 46.37
N SER A 322 14.82 14.19 46.50
CA SER A 322 13.76 14.75 47.36
C SER A 322 12.35 14.29 46.93
N LEU A 323 12.10 14.18 45.62
CA LEU A 323 10.83 13.64 45.10
C LEU A 323 10.66 12.15 45.41
N VAL A 324 11.73 11.36 45.40
CA VAL A 324 11.67 9.94 45.79
C VAL A 324 11.42 9.81 47.30
N GLU A 325 12.10 10.59 48.12
CA GLU A 325 11.91 10.60 49.58
C GLU A 325 10.49 10.99 49.99
N SER A 326 9.85 11.88 49.22
CA SER A 326 8.45 12.28 49.41
C SER A 326 7.43 11.34 48.76
N GLY A 327 7.87 10.23 48.14
CA GLY A 327 7.00 9.24 47.50
C GLY A 327 6.38 9.69 46.17
N GLN A 328 6.86 10.79 45.59
CA GLN A 328 6.38 11.36 44.33
C GLN A 328 7.16 10.86 43.10
N ALA A 329 8.26 10.15 43.30
CA ALA A 329 9.03 9.49 42.25
C ALA A 329 9.44 8.07 42.65
N GLU A 330 9.58 7.20 41.67
CA GLU A 330 10.00 5.81 41.82
C GLU A 330 11.20 5.54 40.91
N TYR A 331 12.25 4.97 41.48
CA TYR A 331 13.43 4.56 40.74
C TYR A 331 13.11 3.40 39.80
N GLY A 332 13.67 3.43 38.57
CA GLY A 332 13.64 2.28 37.69
C GLY A 332 14.41 1.09 38.27
N GLU A 333 14.08 -0.13 37.83
CA GLU A 333 14.64 -1.38 38.39
C GLU A 333 16.18 -1.44 38.39
N LYS A 334 16.88 -0.70 37.51
CA LYS A 334 18.36 -0.65 37.43
C LYS A 334 18.96 0.72 37.79
N HIS A 335 18.20 1.56 38.49
CA HIS A 335 18.66 2.90 38.87
C HIS A 335 19.85 2.86 39.86
N ALA A 336 19.80 1.96 40.85
CA ALA A 336 20.83 1.86 41.91
C ALA A 336 22.20 1.41 41.39
N ASP A 337 22.23 0.49 40.41
CA ASP A 337 23.48 -0.05 39.84
C ASP A 337 24.30 1.01 39.09
N ASN A 338 23.66 2.09 38.60
CA ASN A 338 24.34 3.15 37.84
C ASN A 338 24.88 4.30 38.70
N ILE A 339 24.30 4.53 39.88
CA ILE A 339 24.81 5.51 40.85
C ILE A 339 25.95 4.92 41.68
N GLY A 340 25.86 3.63 42.05
CA GLY A 340 26.87 2.95 42.86
C GLY A 340 28.09 2.41 42.11
N GLY A 341 28.04 2.34 40.78
CA GLY A 341 29.10 1.73 39.95
C GLY A 341 30.21 2.68 39.48
N ARG A 342 30.15 3.97 39.84
CA ARG A 342 31.21 4.94 39.53
C ARG A 342 31.56 5.71 40.80
N GLU A 343 32.60 5.25 41.48
CA GLU A 343 33.28 6.06 42.48
C GLU A 343 33.68 7.41 41.86
N PHE A 344 33.58 8.45 42.69
CA PHE A 344 33.59 9.88 42.39
C PHE A 344 34.76 10.40 41.53
#